data_AF-A0A2E5ZV37-F1
#
_entry.id   AF-A0A2E5ZV37-F1
#
_cell.length_a   1.000
_cell.length_b   1.000
_cell.length_c   1.000
_cell.angle_alpha   90.00
_cell.angle_beta   90.00
_cell.angle_gamma   90.00
#
_symmetry.space_group_name_H-M   'P 1'
#
loop_
_entity.id
_entity.type
_entity.pdbx_description
1 polymer ?
#
loop_
_entity_poly.entity_id
_entity_poly.type
_entity_poly.pdbx_seq_one_letter_code
_entity_poly.pdbx_strand_id
1 'polypeptide(L)'
;MDLRDQLLPSEKLIKEYKNLLVENKKGTIFLTNLRIFLSTKKDFWNFNTEDIIYMGRMNNPRFSWMWQVLISIIILFSITSGKTLLFLICIILSAARQYLKIDCLEIGLENKKWIISDDNEQLDELMLQIQTNQVTGTQRGEGKPVVDAEEEFNKKIEINIVGENESGPLRSAWISLSFAFIFYYLNSFRDSGNIWLFVFLISALCSYIIYKDRRNTNLMRRVEPEDGLIRKGWYFILRKLKIKIIKANYTLNINNTNVNIRNLGYVISSIILLLAFTSTHINSNLIPMLFGISLAISVYMAGRCLAGIPRPRNRMIARSFVCTLVAVCVIIPCLNIVPLCEPANALLPATFLDNESGNGWKKSYSQVDEYGLGLASTSIYLYTDDAEDEEGNEDGYPAILFVIVLKMPFEIDETVPLDILNDQFQKMAIEQDIELDSELESGKRKTNQGYETEYVIYNGTTKTEKIGTDEVNYKVTKGSESKYIGEVWKAPEYNLLVVSMGIGIISSETINEDTGIEPIDDLVDNLIPNPSDTTDEKNWNEMLDLIPEIYCYQEDWNN
;
A
#
# COMPACT_ATOMS: atom_id res chain seq x y z
N MET A 1 -4.78 -61.99 41.76
CA MET A 1 -5.84 -62.26 40.77
C MET A 1 -6.03 -60.96 40.02
N ASP A 2 -5.50 -60.89 38.80
CA ASP A 2 -5.21 -59.65 38.09
C ASP A 2 -6.45 -59.20 37.30
N LEU A 3 -6.88 -57.93 37.43
CA LEU A 3 -8.09 -57.38 36.78
C LEU A 3 -8.07 -57.52 35.24
N ARG A 4 -6.88 -57.73 34.65
CA ARG A 4 -6.67 -58.02 33.23
C ARG A 4 -7.25 -59.36 32.79
N ASP A 5 -7.13 -60.39 33.61
CA ASP A 5 -7.54 -61.76 33.26
C ASP A 5 -9.07 -61.94 33.30
N GLN A 6 -9.79 -61.12 34.08
CA GLN A 6 -11.26 -61.17 34.14
C GLN A 6 -11.97 -60.37 33.05
N LEU A 7 -11.37 -59.27 32.57
CA LEU A 7 -12.03 -58.36 31.63
C LEU A 7 -11.69 -58.65 30.17
N LEU A 8 -10.50 -59.19 29.87
CA LEU A 8 -10.04 -59.43 28.51
C LEU A 8 -9.27 -60.78 28.39
N PRO A 9 -9.94 -61.93 28.62
CA PRO A 9 -9.28 -63.24 28.77
C PRO A 9 -8.53 -63.74 27.51
N SER A 10 -8.78 -63.15 26.34
CA SER A 10 -8.15 -63.49 25.06
C SER A 10 -7.24 -62.39 24.48
N GLU A 11 -7.06 -61.27 25.18
CA GLU A 11 -6.27 -60.14 24.69
C GLU A 11 -4.94 -60.02 25.44
N LYS A 12 -3.83 -60.05 24.69
CA LYS A 12 -2.48 -59.87 25.24
C LYS A 12 -2.04 -58.43 25.01
N LEU A 13 -1.62 -57.76 26.08
CA LEU A 13 -0.97 -56.45 26.01
C LEU A 13 0.37 -56.61 25.29
N ILE A 14 0.55 -55.87 24.18
CA ILE A 14 1.77 -55.89 23.37
C ILE A 14 2.73 -54.83 23.90
N LYS A 15 2.27 -53.57 23.96
CA LYS A 15 3.10 -52.46 24.40
C LYS A 15 2.26 -51.35 25.03
N GLU A 16 2.85 -50.69 26.01
CA GLU A 16 2.32 -49.48 26.62
C GLU A 16 3.21 -48.31 26.23
N TYR A 17 2.61 -47.27 25.67
CA TYR A 17 3.28 -46.02 25.32
C TYR A 17 2.84 -44.93 26.31
N LYS A 18 3.80 -44.34 27.02
CA LYS A 18 3.57 -43.34 28.07
C LYS A 18 4.04 -41.97 27.63
N ASN A 19 3.42 -40.92 28.19
CA ASN A 19 3.76 -39.51 27.96
C ASN A 19 3.45 -38.97 26.55
N LEU A 20 2.60 -39.66 25.81
CA LEU A 20 2.06 -39.23 24.52
C LEU A 20 1.10 -38.04 24.66
N LEU A 21 0.91 -37.26 23.59
CA LEU A 21 -0.18 -36.29 23.49
C LEU A 21 -1.33 -36.88 22.64
N VAL A 22 -2.46 -37.21 23.28
CA VAL A 22 -3.69 -37.63 22.62
C VAL A 22 -4.64 -36.44 22.57
N GLU A 23 -5.02 -35.97 21.37
CA GLU A 23 -5.81 -34.74 21.17
C GLU A 23 -5.25 -33.52 21.94
N ASN A 24 -3.92 -33.32 21.92
CA ASN A 24 -3.19 -32.28 22.66
C ASN A 24 -3.28 -32.37 24.20
N LYS A 25 -3.78 -33.48 24.77
CA LYS A 25 -3.76 -33.76 26.21
C LYS A 25 -2.73 -34.84 26.50
N LYS A 26 -2.04 -34.75 27.65
CA LYS A 26 -1.16 -35.83 28.11
C LYS A 26 -1.99 -37.10 28.31
N GLY A 27 -1.55 -38.18 27.66
CA GLY A 27 -2.23 -39.46 27.63
C GLY A 27 -1.28 -40.65 27.55
N THR A 28 -1.85 -41.84 27.61
CA THR A 28 -1.17 -43.11 27.45
C THR A 28 -1.93 -43.96 26.44
N ILE A 29 -1.19 -44.75 25.67
CA ILE A 29 -1.76 -45.68 24.69
C ILE A 29 -1.38 -47.09 25.09
N PHE A 30 -2.38 -47.96 25.20
CA PHE A 30 -2.18 -49.39 25.41
C PHE A 30 -2.56 -50.11 24.12
N LEU A 31 -1.60 -50.80 23.54
CA LEU A 31 -1.82 -51.60 22.33
C LEU A 31 -1.89 -53.08 22.72
N THR A 32 -3.00 -53.72 22.37
CA THR A 32 -3.18 -55.17 22.48
C THR A 32 -3.14 -55.82 21.09
N ASN A 33 -3.18 -57.15 21.04
CA ASN A 33 -3.29 -57.91 19.79
C ASN A 33 -4.54 -57.60 18.95
N LEU A 34 -5.60 -57.05 19.54
CA LEU A 34 -6.87 -56.80 18.85
C LEU A 34 -7.38 -55.35 18.97
N ARG A 35 -6.99 -54.62 20.01
CA ARG A 35 -7.56 -53.31 20.36
C ARG A 35 -6.50 -52.28 20.72
N ILE A 36 -6.86 -51.02 20.46
CA ILE A 36 -6.14 -49.84 20.91
C ILE A 36 -6.96 -49.19 22.02
N PHE A 37 -6.31 -48.93 23.16
CA PHE A 37 -6.87 -48.13 24.23
C PHE A 37 -6.13 -46.80 24.29
N LEU A 38 -6.87 -45.70 24.13
CA LEU A 38 -6.38 -44.34 24.28
C LEU A 38 -6.87 -43.81 25.63
N SER A 39 -5.96 -43.41 26.50
CA SER A 39 -6.29 -42.87 27.81
C SER A 39 -5.77 -41.44 27.96
N THR A 40 -6.59 -40.56 28.49
CA THR A 40 -6.18 -39.25 29.02
C THR A 40 -6.61 -39.14 30.47
N LYS A 41 -6.21 -38.07 31.18
CA LYS A 41 -6.60 -37.86 32.59
C LYS A 41 -8.12 -37.87 32.84
N LYS A 42 -8.95 -37.62 31.83
CA LYS A 42 -10.42 -37.48 31.97
C LYS A 42 -11.21 -38.52 31.17
N ASP A 43 -10.65 -38.97 30.05
CA ASP A 43 -11.39 -39.73 29.05
C ASP A 43 -10.62 -41.00 28.69
N PHE A 44 -11.32 -42.10 28.49
CA PHE A 44 -10.78 -43.39 28.05
C PHE A 44 -11.57 -43.87 26.84
N TRP A 45 -10.87 -44.25 25.79
CA TRP A 45 -11.45 -44.71 24.53
C TRP A 45 -10.84 -46.04 24.12
N ASN A 46 -11.67 -46.90 23.55
CA ASN A 46 -11.24 -48.18 23.00
C ASN A 46 -11.84 -48.40 21.62
N PHE A 47 -11.08 -49.03 20.73
CA PHE A 47 -11.55 -49.46 19.42
C PHE A 47 -10.70 -50.63 18.92
N ASN A 48 -11.27 -51.45 18.03
CA ASN A 48 -10.52 -52.56 17.46
C ASN A 48 -9.54 -52.03 16.41
N THR A 49 -8.40 -52.70 16.27
CA THR A 49 -7.43 -52.37 15.23
C THR A 49 -8.04 -52.57 13.84
N GLU A 50 -8.92 -53.55 13.65
CA GLU A 50 -9.62 -53.82 12.38
C GLU A 50 -10.53 -52.67 11.91
N ASP A 51 -11.07 -51.88 12.85
CA ASP A 51 -11.99 -50.78 12.55
C ASP A 51 -11.28 -49.53 11.99
N ILE A 52 -9.93 -49.53 12.00
CA ILE A 52 -9.11 -48.42 11.50
C ILE A 52 -9.13 -48.41 9.97
N ILE A 53 -9.73 -47.36 9.40
CA ILE A 53 -9.88 -47.19 7.95
C ILE A 53 -8.65 -46.54 7.33
N TYR A 54 -8.02 -45.59 8.02
CA TYR A 54 -6.79 -44.94 7.55
C TYR A 54 -5.88 -44.51 8.69
N MET A 55 -4.58 -44.41 8.37
CA MET A 55 -3.58 -43.76 9.22
C MET A 55 -2.84 -42.69 8.42
N GLY A 56 -2.62 -41.53 9.02
CA GLY A 56 -1.93 -40.41 8.39
C GLY A 56 -0.78 -39.88 9.23
N ARG A 57 0.37 -39.59 8.61
CA ARG A 57 1.45 -38.83 9.25
C ARG A 57 1.28 -37.36 8.89
N MET A 58 1.27 -36.48 9.90
CA MET A 58 1.12 -35.03 9.72
C MET A 58 1.94 -34.25 10.73
N ASN A 59 2.15 -32.96 10.46
CA ASN A 59 2.71 -32.03 11.44
C ASN A 59 1.59 -31.19 12.05
N ASN A 60 1.54 -31.12 13.37
CA ASN A 60 0.62 -30.22 14.06
C ASN A 60 1.42 -29.16 14.83
N PRO A 61 1.03 -27.86 14.79
CA PRO A 61 1.60 -26.87 15.69
C PRO A 61 1.43 -27.29 17.16
N ARG A 62 2.53 -27.23 17.92
CA ARG A 62 2.61 -27.59 19.34
C ARG A 62 1.62 -26.82 20.21
N PHE A 63 1.33 -25.58 19.84
CA PHE A 63 0.40 -24.72 20.58
C PHE A 63 -0.98 -24.69 19.93
N SER A 64 -2.01 -24.78 20.77
CA SER A 64 -3.42 -24.67 20.38
C SER A 64 -3.73 -23.34 19.68
N TRP A 65 -4.71 -23.36 18.77
CA TRP A 65 -5.20 -22.18 18.05
C TRP A 65 -5.74 -21.08 18.95
N MET A 66 -6.18 -21.43 20.16
CA MET A 66 -6.61 -20.46 21.19
C MET A 66 -5.52 -19.45 21.55
N TRP A 67 -4.24 -19.84 21.51
CA TRP A 67 -3.13 -18.92 21.73
C TRP A 67 -3.06 -17.84 20.65
N GLN A 68 -3.46 -18.13 19.41
CA GLN A 68 -3.50 -17.11 18.37
C GLN A 68 -4.57 -16.08 18.63
N VAL A 69 -5.73 -16.49 19.16
CA VAL A 69 -6.81 -15.55 19.50
C VAL A 69 -6.34 -14.57 20.58
N LEU A 70 -5.69 -15.08 21.63
CA LEU A 70 -5.09 -14.24 22.67
C LEU A 70 -4.02 -13.31 22.11
N ILE A 71 -3.09 -13.83 21.30
CA ILE A 71 -2.04 -13.03 20.66
C ILE A 71 -2.66 -11.96 19.73
N SER A 72 -3.70 -12.29 18.98
CA SER A 72 -4.41 -11.35 18.10
C SER A 72 -5.11 -10.22 18.87
N ILE A 73 -5.72 -10.52 20.02
CA ILE A 73 -6.32 -9.49 20.88
C ILE A 73 -5.23 -8.57 21.44
N ILE A 74 -4.11 -9.14 21.88
CA ILE A 74 -2.98 -8.36 22.39
C ILE A 74 -2.35 -7.51 21.29
N ILE A 75 -2.23 -8.04 20.06
CA ILE A 75 -1.82 -7.29 18.88
C ILE A 75 -2.75 -6.10 18.64
N LEU A 76 -4.07 -6.32 18.68
CA LEU A 76 -5.06 -5.26 18.50
C LEU A 76 -4.97 -4.18 19.59
N PHE A 77 -4.78 -4.59 20.84
CA PHE A 77 -4.58 -3.68 21.96
C PHE A 77 -3.26 -2.88 21.83
N SER A 78 -2.22 -3.54 21.33
CA SER A 78 -0.92 -2.93 21.09
C SER A 78 -0.98 -1.86 20.01
N ILE A 79 -1.78 -2.11 18.98
CA ILE A 79 -2.11 -1.16 17.91
C ILE A 79 -2.82 0.06 18.49
N THR A 80 -3.91 -0.15 19.25
CA THR A 80 -4.72 0.95 19.78
C THR A 80 -3.99 1.78 20.82
N SER A 81 -3.01 1.19 21.51
CA SER A 81 -2.24 1.84 22.57
C SER A 81 -0.89 2.39 22.09
N GLY A 82 -0.56 2.29 20.79
CA GLY A 82 0.70 2.78 20.23
C GLY A 82 1.97 2.05 20.70
N LYS A 83 1.85 0.85 21.31
CA LYS A 83 2.99 0.11 21.88
C LYS A 83 3.67 -0.75 20.82
N THR A 84 4.58 -0.17 20.05
CA THR A 84 5.28 -0.84 18.92
C THR A 84 6.09 -2.08 19.33
N LEU A 85 6.76 -2.05 20.49
CA LEU A 85 7.59 -3.17 20.96
C LEU A 85 6.75 -4.40 21.34
N LEU A 86 5.63 -4.18 22.03
CA LEU A 86 4.71 -5.24 22.44
C LEU A 86 4.04 -5.89 21.20
N PHE A 87 3.75 -5.07 20.20
CA PHE A 87 3.25 -5.52 18.90
C PHE A 87 4.25 -6.44 18.19
N LEU A 88 5.52 -6.04 18.13
CA LEU A 88 6.58 -6.79 17.45
C LEU A 88 6.84 -8.15 18.12
N ILE A 89 6.89 -8.18 19.46
CA ILE A 89 7.00 -9.42 20.24
C ILE A 89 5.81 -10.36 19.94
N CYS A 90 4.59 -9.82 19.89
CA CYS A 90 3.41 -10.63 19.62
C CYS A 90 3.37 -11.18 18.19
N ILE A 91 3.86 -10.44 17.19
CA ILE A 91 4.07 -10.96 15.84
C ILE A 91 5.07 -12.11 15.85
N ILE A 92 6.22 -11.94 16.51
CA ILE A 92 7.23 -13.00 16.61
C ILE A 92 6.65 -14.24 17.28
N LEU A 93 5.90 -14.08 18.37
CA LEU A 93 5.24 -15.20 19.06
C LEU A 93 4.19 -15.89 18.18
N SER A 94 3.42 -15.12 17.41
CA SER A 94 2.46 -15.64 16.43
C SER A 94 3.17 -16.47 15.34
N ALA A 95 4.32 -16.02 14.85
CA ALA A 95 5.14 -16.74 13.90
C ALA A 95 5.82 -17.98 14.52
N ALA A 96 6.40 -17.84 15.72
CA ALA A 96 7.07 -18.92 16.45
C ALA A 96 6.14 -20.10 16.75
N ARG A 97 4.86 -19.82 17.02
CA ARG A 97 3.83 -20.86 17.16
C ARG A 97 3.69 -21.73 15.91
N GLN A 98 3.87 -21.17 14.71
CA GLN A 98 3.79 -21.93 13.47
C GLN A 98 5.05 -22.76 13.20
N TYR A 99 6.18 -22.39 13.81
CA TYR A 99 7.46 -23.10 13.71
C TYR A 99 7.59 -24.27 14.66
N LEU A 100 7.04 -24.15 15.88
CA LEU A 100 7.11 -25.20 16.87
C LEU A 100 6.08 -26.29 16.51
N LYS A 101 6.52 -27.24 15.69
CA LYS A 101 5.73 -28.38 15.21
C LYS A 101 6.08 -29.64 16.00
N ILE A 102 5.11 -30.53 16.13
CA ILE A 102 5.31 -31.90 16.64
C ILE A 102 4.77 -32.85 15.57
N ASP A 103 5.51 -33.94 15.32
CA ASP A 103 5.04 -35.01 14.45
C ASP A 103 3.81 -35.68 15.08
N CYS A 104 2.84 -36.00 14.24
CA CYS A 104 1.57 -36.56 14.66
C CYS A 104 1.20 -37.77 13.81
N LEU A 105 0.57 -38.74 14.44
CA LEU A 105 -0.14 -39.85 13.84
C LEU A 105 -1.65 -39.59 13.97
N GLU A 106 -2.32 -39.48 12.82
CA GLU A 106 -3.78 -39.47 12.73
C GLU A 106 -4.29 -40.90 12.55
N ILE A 107 -5.23 -41.31 13.39
CA ILE A 107 -5.93 -42.60 13.28
C ILE A 107 -7.41 -42.29 12.97
N GLY A 108 -7.87 -42.71 11.80
CA GLY A 108 -9.24 -42.48 11.34
C GLY A 108 -10.12 -43.73 11.46
N LEU A 109 -11.19 -43.61 12.24
CA LEU A 109 -12.34 -44.52 12.26
C LEU A 109 -13.49 -43.91 11.44
N GLU A 110 -14.51 -44.70 11.11
CA GLU A 110 -15.62 -44.27 10.23
C GLU A 110 -16.31 -42.99 10.71
N ASN A 111 -16.44 -42.82 12.03
CA ASN A 111 -17.18 -41.72 12.65
C ASN A 111 -16.28 -40.69 13.36
N LYS A 112 -15.00 -41.00 13.62
CA LYS A 112 -14.12 -40.14 14.42
C LYS A 112 -12.65 -40.32 14.05
N LYS A 113 -11.90 -39.22 14.11
CA LYS A 113 -10.44 -39.22 13.98
C LYS A 113 -9.76 -38.89 15.30
N TRP A 114 -8.61 -39.50 15.53
CA TRP A 114 -7.75 -39.28 16.68
C TRP A 114 -6.40 -38.75 16.22
N ILE A 115 -5.84 -37.79 16.96
CA ILE A 115 -4.51 -37.24 16.70
C ILE A 115 -3.62 -37.59 17.90
N ILE A 116 -2.53 -38.29 17.63
CA ILE A 116 -1.52 -38.70 18.61
C ILE A 116 -0.20 -38.02 18.24
N SER A 117 0.44 -37.31 19.17
CA SER A 117 1.68 -36.59 18.92
C SER A 117 2.78 -37.04 19.88
N ASP A 118 3.99 -37.27 19.35
CA ASP A 118 5.19 -37.68 20.08
C ASP A 118 6.46 -37.60 19.22
N ASP A 119 7.58 -38.08 19.77
CA ASP A 119 8.81 -38.36 19.05
C ASP A 119 8.59 -39.31 17.85
N ASN A 120 9.29 -39.01 16.75
CA ASN A 120 9.12 -39.66 15.45
C ASN A 120 9.29 -41.19 15.53
N GLU A 121 10.28 -41.68 16.30
CA GLU A 121 10.55 -43.11 16.47
C GLU A 121 9.41 -43.86 17.19
N GLN A 122 8.81 -43.26 18.22
CA GLN A 122 7.70 -43.90 18.95
C GLN A 122 6.43 -43.98 18.10
N LEU A 123 6.18 -42.94 17.29
CA LEU A 123 5.03 -42.91 16.39
C LEU A 123 5.18 -43.91 15.23
N ASP A 124 6.38 -44.05 14.68
CA ASP A 124 6.67 -45.01 13.61
C ASP A 124 6.59 -46.45 14.13
N GLU A 125 7.07 -46.72 15.35
CA GLU A 125 6.90 -48.01 16.00
C GLU A 125 5.43 -48.33 16.28
N LEU A 126 4.68 -47.36 16.85
CA LEU A 126 3.24 -47.50 17.10
C LEU A 126 2.49 -47.84 15.81
N MET A 127 2.80 -47.14 14.72
CA MET A 127 2.20 -47.38 13.40
C MET A 127 2.50 -48.80 12.89
N LEU A 128 3.76 -49.24 12.96
CA LEU A 128 4.18 -50.57 12.53
C LEU A 128 3.46 -51.68 13.33
N GLN A 129 3.33 -51.49 14.64
CA GLN A 129 2.62 -52.47 15.49
C GLN A 129 1.12 -52.51 15.19
N ILE A 130 0.47 -51.37 14.93
CA ILE A 130 -0.95 -51.33 14.53
C ILE A 130 -1.17 -52.06 13.20
N GLN A 131 -0.31 -51.82 12.21
CA GLN A 131 -0.36 -52.53 10.92
C GLN A 131 -0.18 -54.03 11.09
N THR A 132 0.82 -54.43 11.87
CA THR A 132 1.09 -55.85 12.15
C THR A 132 -0.09 -56.52 12.84
N ASN A 133 -0.77 -55.82 13.76
CA ASN A 133 -1.92 -56.36 14.48
C ASN A 133 -3.18 -56.47 13.61
N GLN A 134 -3.41 -55.57 12.64
CA GLN A 134 -4.51 -55.76 11.69
C GLN A 134 -4.31 -57.00 10.81
N VAL A 135 -3.06 -57.31 10.45
CA VAL A 135 -2.74 -58.47 9.59
C VAL A 135 -2.76 -59.79 10.38
N THR A 136 -2.33 -59.77 11.65
CA THR A 136 -2.10 -60.99 12.45
C THR A 136 -3.06 -61.19 13.64
N GLY A 137 -4.03 -60.29 13.82
CA GLY A 137 -4.81 -60.13 15.06
C GLY A 137 -5.51 -61.38 15.58
N THR A 138 -5.90 -62.30 14.70
CA THR A 138 -6.63 -63.53 15.04
C THR A 138 -5.75 -64.77 15.26
N GLN A 139 -4.47 -64.76 14.84
CA GLN A 139 -3.61 -65.96 14.82
C GLN A 139 -2.54 -66.01 15.92
N ARG A 140 -2.43 -65.01 16.80
CA ARG A 140 -1.50 -65.03 17.95
C ARG A 140 -2.06 -65.85 19.13
N GLY A 141 -2.52 -67.07 18.86
CA GLY A 141 -2.79 -68.08 19.87
C GLY A 141 -1.57 -68.99 20.06
N GLU A 142 -1.02 -69.01 21.27
CA GLU A 142 -0.07 -70.00 21.79
C GLU A 142 1.24 -70.24 21.01
N GLY A 143 2.33 -69.62 21.50
CA GLY A 143 3.60 -70.34 21.67
C GLY A 143 4.57 -70.49 20.49
N LYS A 144 4.31 -69.96 19.29
CA LYS A 144 5.35 -69.89 18.23
C LYS A 144 5.32 -68.58 17.45
N PRO A 145 6.48 -68.02 17.06
CA PRO A 145 6.51 -66.95 16.07
C PRO A 145 6.17 -67.58 14.72
N VAL A 146 4.99 -67.27 14.17
CA VAL A 146 4.76 -67.48 12.74
C VAL A 146 5.48 -66.35 12.02
N VAL A 147 6.80 -66.53 11.88
CA VAL A 147 7.48 -66.24 10.63
C VAL A 147 7.08 -67.40 9.71
N ASP A 148 6.77 -67.11 8.45
CA ASP A 148 6.23 -68.03 7.43
C ASP A 148 4.70 -68.06 7.33
N ALA A 149 4.15 -66.97 6.79
CA ALA A 149 3.09 -67.05 5.79
C ALA A 149 3.17 -65.81 4.91
N GLU A 150 3.78 -65.96 3.73
CA GLU A 150 3.50 -65.17 2.54
C GLU A 150 2.04 -65.40 2.08
N GLU A 151 1.06 -65.18 2.96
CA GLU A 151 -0.29 -64.90 2.51
C GLU A 151 -0.35 -63.39 2.26
N GLU A 152 -0.45 -63.01 0.98
CA GLU A 152 -0.79 -61.66 0.54
C GLU A 152 -2.17 -61.26 1.10
N PHE A 153 -2.26 -60.97 2.40
CA PHE A 153 -3.40 -60.29 2.97
C PHE A 153 -3.39 -58.85 2.46
N ASN A 154 -4.10 -58.64 1.36
CA ASN A 154 -4.28 -57.38 0.64
C ASN A 154 -4.93 -56.23 1.43
N LYS A 155 -5.10 -56.35 2.75
CA LYS A 155 -5.55 -55.25 3.63
C LYS A 155 -4.35 -54.45 4.12
N LYS A 156 -3.64 -53.80 3.21
CA LYS A 156 -2.65 -52.79 3.59
C LYS A 156 -3.38 -51.50 3.91
N ILE A 157 -3.29 -51.02 5.15
CA ILE A 157 -3.80 -49.68 5.51
C ILE A 157 -3.07 -48.67 4.62
N GLU A 158 -3.84 -47.91 3.83
CA GLU A 158 -3.29 -46.85 2.99
C GLU A 158 -2.77 -45.73 3.90
N ILE A 159 -1.44 -45.64 4.04
CA ILE A 159 -0.82 -44.54 4.77
C ILE A 159 -0.84 -43.32 3.86
N ASN A 160 -1.72 -42.38 4.19
CA ASN A 160 -1.78 -41.09 3.50
C ASN A 160 -0.96 -40.07 4.27
N ILE A 161 0.22 -39.72 3.72
CA ILE A 161 0.98 -38.58 4.22
C ILE A 161 0.28 -37.32 3.70
N VAL A 162 -0.16 -36.45 4.62
CA VAL A 162 -0.88 -35.22 4.27
C VAL A 162 0.12 -34.06 4.23
N GLY A 163 0.17 -33.35 3.10
CA GLY A 163 1.03 -32.19 2.93
C GLY A 163 0.53 -30.98 3.73
N GLU A 164 1.42 -30.06 4.08
CA GLU A 164 1.05 -28.82 4.75
C GLU A 164 0.40 -27.82 3.78
N ASN A 165 -0.55 -27.02 4.26
CA ASN A 165 -1.17 -25.96 3.45
C ASN A 165 -0.20 -24.81 3.19
N GLU A 166 0.33 -24.75 1.97
CA GLU A 166 1.21 -23.68 1.46
C GLU A 166 0.45 -22.40 1.09
N SER A 167 -0.80 -22.53 0.65
CA SER A 167 -1.55 -21.44 0.00
C SER A 167 -2.02 -20.34 0.96
N GLY A 168 -2.24 -20.67 2.23
CA GLY A 168 -2.68 -19.73 3.26
C GLY A 168 -1.62 -18.66 3.55
N PRO A 169 -0.41 -19.05 4.00
CA PRO A 169 0.68 -18.11 4.28
C PRO A 169 1.05 -17.25 3.07
N LEU A 170 1.10 -17.82 1.87
CA LEU A 170 1.39 -17.07 0.65
C LEU A 170 0.37 -15.95 0.40
N ARG A 171 -0.93 -16.22 0.58
CA ARG A 171 -1.97 -15.19 0.45
C ARG A 171 -1.87 -14.12 1.52
N SER A 172 -1.57 -14.52 2.76
CA SER A 172 -1.33 -13.56 3.84
C SER A 172 -0.17 -12.63 3.49
N ALA A 173 0.91 -13.16 2.92
CA ALA A 173 2.04 -12.35 2.48
C ALA A 173 1.64 -11.29 1.43
N TRP A 174 0.88 -11.70 0.41
CA TRP A 174 0.39 -10.79 -0.62
C TRP A 174 -0.57 -9.72 -0.09
N ILE A 175 -1.49 -10.08 0.80
CA ILE A 175 -2.42 -9.13 1.42
C ILE A 175 -1.65 -8.11 2.25
N SER A 176 -0.70 -8.56 3.08
CA SER A 176 0.15 -7.67 3.85
C SER A 176 0.96 -6.73 2.94
N LEU A 177 1.49 -7.23 1.82
CA LEU A 177 2.22 -6.40 0.86
C LEU A 177 1.31 -5.33 0.20
N SER A 178 0.07 -5.68 -0.14
CA SER A 178 -0.90 -4.71 -0.65
C SER A 178 -1.21 -3.62 0.37
N PHE A 179 -1.38 -3.96 1.64
CA PHE A 179 -1.54 -2.96 2.69
C PHE A 179 -0.28 -2.11 2.89
N ALA A 180 0.91 -2.72 2.83
CA ALA A 180 2.16 -1.97 2.89
C ALA A 180 2.24 -0.92 1.78
N PHE A 181 1.83 -1.25 0.56
CA PHE A 181 1.77 -0.29 -0.55
C PHE A 181 0.74 0.82 -0.31
N ILE A 182 -0.44 0.52 0.25
CA ILE A 182 -1.43 1.55 0.60
C ILE A 182 -0.86 2.53 1.63
N PHE A 183 -0.18 2.04 2.67
CA PHE A 183 0.46 2.92 3.65
C PHE A 183 1.65 3.68 3.09
N TYR A 184 2.41 3.09 2.16
CA TYR A 184 3.43 3.80 1.39
C TYR A 184 2.83 4.97 0.62
N TYR A 185 1.73 4.73 -0.08
CA TYR A 185 1.00 5.77 -0.80
C TYR A 185 0.44 6.84 0.13
N LEU A 186 -0.19 6.46 1.25
CA LEU A 186 -0.71 7.43 2.22
C LEU A 186 0.40 8.30 2.84
N ASN A 187 1.59 7.74 3.04
CA ASN A 187 2.75 8.50 3.52
C ASN A 187 3.17 9.61 2.56
N SER A 188 2.91 9.46 1.26
CA SER A 188 3.20 10.52 0.28
C SER A 188 2.28 11.74 0.41
N PHE A 189 1.21 11.69 1.21
CA PHE A 189 0.40 12.87 1.57
C PHE A 189 0.80 13.45 2.93
N ARG A 190 1.21 12.60 3.88
CA ARG A 190 1.59 13.02 5.25
C ARG A 190 2.36 11.92 5.96
N ASP A 191 3.38 12.27 6.73
CA ASP A 191 4.33 11.36 7.41
C ASP A 191 3.77 10.39 8.49
N SER A 192 2.46 10.26 8.59
CA SER A 192 1.77 9.60 9.72
C SER A 192 1.62 8.07 9.64
N GLY A 193 2.00 7.41 8.54
CA GLY A 193 1.80 5.97 8.29
C GLY A 193 3.07 5.10 8.31
N ASN A 194 4.25 5.67 8.60
CA ASN A 194 5.56 4.97 8.54
C ASN A 194 5.64 3.69 9.40
N ILE A 195 5.01 3.68 10.59
CA ILE A 195 4.99 2.50 11.47
C ILE A 195 4.20 1.36 10.81
N TRP A 196 3.06 1.65 10.20
CA TRP A 196 2.19 0.65 9.59
C TRP A 196 2.81 0.01 8.36
N LEU A 197 3.49 0.81 7.54
CA LEU A 197 4.29 0.30 6.43
C LEU A 197 5.30 -0.76 6.91
N PHE A 198 6.07 -0.45 7.94
CA PHE A 198 7.06 -1.38 8.51
C PHE A 198 6.41 -2.65 9.06
N VAL A 199 5.30 -2.50 9.78
CA VAL A 199 4.51 -3.62 10.32
C VAL A 199 4.04 -4.57 9.23
N PHE A 200 3.47 -4.04 8.15
CA PHE A 200 2.94 -4.86 7.06
C PHE A 200 4.06 -5.53 6.26
N LEU A 201 5.22 -4.87 6.10
CA LEU A 201 6.40 -5.49 5.49
C LEU A 201 6.93 -6.66 6.32
N ILE A 202 7.06 -6.52 7.64
CA ILE A 202 7.45 -7.63 8.52
C ILE A 202 6.42 -8.76 8.43
N SER A 203 5.13 -8.43 8.49
CA SER A 203 4.05 -9.43 8.38
C SER A 203 4.12 -10.20 7.05
N ALA A 204 4.40 -9.49 5.94
CA ALA A 204 4.59 -10.10 4.63
C ALA A 204 5.80 -11.04 4.61
N LEU A 205 6.93 -10.60 5.16
CA LEU A 205 8.17 -11.37 5.24
C LEU A 205 7.97 -12.63 6.11
N CYS A 206 7.42 -12.51 7.32
CA CYS A 206 7.13 -13.66 8.18
C CYS A 206 6.21 -14.68 7.48
N SER A 207 5.15 -14.19 6.83
CA SER A 207 4.20 -15.04 6.10
C SER A 207 4.87 -15.77 4.91
N TYR A 208 5.80 -15.10 4.23
CA TYR A 208 6.57 -15.69 3.13
C TYR A 208 7.58 -16.75 3.61
N ILE A 209 8.28 -16.49 4.73
CA ILE A 209 9.19 -17.48 5.32
C ILE A 209 8.40 -18.74 5.72
N ILE A 210 7.23 -18.57 6.35
CA ILE A 210 6.33 -19.70 6.66
C ILE A 210 5.95 -20.45 5.39
N TYR A 211 5.53 -19.75 4.32
CA TYR A 211 5.23 -20.41 3.04
C TYR A 211 6.40 -21.24 2.52
N LYS A 212 7.61 -20.68 2.52
CA LYS A 212 8.83 -21.36 2.05
C LYS A 212 9.15 -22.61 2.87
N ASP A 213 9.00 -22.53 4.19
CA ASP A 213 9.20 -23.66 5.10
C ASP A 213 8.21 -24.80 4.84
N ARG A 214 6.91 -24.49 4.71
CA ARG A 214 5.88 -25.50 4.41
C ARG A 214 6.12 -26.17 3.06
N ARG A 215 6.52 -25.38 2.06
CA ARG A 215 6.84 -25.90 0.73
C ARG A 215 8.07 -26.81 0.76
N ASN A 216 9.13 -26.41 1.45
CA ASN A 216 10.31 -27.25 1.63
C ASN A 216 9.96 -28.57 2.33
N THR A 217 9.14 -28.51 3.39
CA THR A 217 8.65 -29.70 4.10
C THR A 217 7.89 -30.65 3.18
N ASN A 218 6.97 -30.12 2.37
CA ASN A 218 6.21 -30.91 1.40
C ASN A 218 7.10 -31.54 0.31
N LEU A 219 8.08 -30.80 -0.20
CA LEU A 219 9.05 -31.29 -1.17
C LEU A 219 9.92 -32.42 -0.59
N MET A 220 10.41 -32.26 0.64
CA MET A 220 11.18 -33.29 1.35
C MET A 220 10.35 -34.57 1.57
N ARG A 221 9.05 -34.41 1.88
CA ARG A 221 8.11 -35.53 2.06
C ARG A 221 7.58 -36.09 0.75
N ARG A 222 7.82 -35.42 -0.40
CA ARG A 222 7.30 -35.76 -1.74
C ARG A 222 5.76 -35.86 -1.77
N VAL A 223 5.07 -34.96 -1.09
CA VAL A 223 3.61 -34.96 -0.93
C VAL A 223 3.01 -33.70 -1.57
N GLU A 224 1.83 -33.83 -2.17
CA GLU A 224 1.08 -32.67 -2.68
C GLU A 224 0.58 -31.79 -1.51
N PRO A 225 0.65 -30.45 -1.64
CA PRO A 225 0.20 -29.55 -0.59
C PRO A 225 -1.30 -29.69 -0.33
N GLU A 226 -1.68 -29.61 0.94
CA GLU A 226 -3.09 -29.59 1.32
C GLU A 226 -3.80 -28.33 0.78
N ASP A 227 -5.04 -28.53 0.35
CA ASP A 227 -5.87 -27.44 -0.15
C ASP A 227 -6.21 -26.43 0.95
N GLY A 228 -5.97 -25.14 0.65
CA GLY A 228 -6.41 -24.06 1.53
C GLY A 228 -7.93 -23.97 1.68
N LEU A 229 -8.40 -23.31 2.74
CA LEU A 229 -9.82 -23.18 3.11
C LEU A 229 -10.72 -22.73 1.95
N ILE A 230 -10.29 -21.73 1.16
CA ILE A 230 -11.06 -21.23 0.01
C ILE A 230 -11.17 -22.31 -1.07
N ARG A 231 -10.12 -23.09 -1.33
CA ARG A 231 -10.16 -24.18 -2.32
C ARG A 231 -11.05 -25.31 -1.83
N LYS A 232 -10.97 -25.65 -0.54
CA LYS A 232 -11.90 -26.60 0.11
C LYS A 232 -13.35 -26.13 0.01
N GLY A 233 -13.63 -24.85 0.26
CA GLY A 233 -14.96 -24.25 0.12
C GLY A 233 -15.47 -24.29 -1.33
N TRP A 234 -14.63 -23.94 -2.30
CA TRP A 234 -14.99 -24.08 -3.72
C TRP A 234 -15.23 -25.52 -4.13
N TYR A 235 -14.41 -26.47 -3.66
CA TYR A 235 -14.63 -27.88 -3.91
C TYR A 235 -15.92 -28.39 -3.28
N PHE A 236 -16.28 -27.91 -2.10
CA PHE A 236 -17.56 -28.20 -1.48
C PHE A 236 -18.73 -27.71 -2.35
N ILE A 237 -18.68 -26.46 -2.81
CA ILE A 237 -19.71 -25.88 -3.71
C ILE A 237 -19.78 -26.65 -5.02
N LEU A 238 -18.64 -26.88 -5.68
CA LEU A 238 -18.58 -27.57 -6.97
C LEU A 238 -19.03 -29.03 -6.86
N ARG A 239 -18.75 -29.70 -5.74
CA ARG A 239 -19.22 -31.06 -5.46
C ARG A 239 -20.74 -31.10 -5.24
N LYS A 240 -21.31 -30.12 -4.53
CA LYS A 240 -22.77 -29.95 -4.43
C LYS A 240 -23.42 -29.75 -5.80
N LEU A 241 -22.76 -29.02 -6.70
CA LEU A 241 -23.22 -28.78 -8.07
C LEU A 241 -22.90 -29.94 -9.03
N LYS A 242 -22.33 -31.06 -8.57
CA LYS A 242 -21.91 -32.23 -9.37
C LYS A 242 -20.96 -31.86 -10.53
N ILE A 243 -20.17 -30.81 -10.41
CA ILE A 243 -19.22 -30.37 -11.43
C ILE A 243 -17.88 -31.09 -11.23
N LYS A 244 -17.44 -31.86 -12.22
CA LYS A 244 -16.16 -32.61 -12.17
C LYS A 244 -14.95 -31.67 -12.05
N ILE A 245 -14.18 -31.76 -10.97
CA ILE A 245 -12.97 -30.96 -10.79
C ILE A 245 -11.86 -31.53 -11.69
N ILE A 246 -11.24 -30.67 -12.50
CA ILE A 246 -10.12 -31.03 -13.38
C ILE A 246 -8.91 -30.20 -12.94
N LYS A 247 -7.78 -30.84 -12.62
CA LYS A 247 -6.51 -30.14 -12.34
C LYS A 247 -6.01 -29.47 -13.63
N ALA A 248 -5.53 -28.25 -13.52
CA ALA A 248 -5.02 -27.47 -14.65
C ALA A 248 -3.50 -27.66 -14.72
N ASN A 249 -3.06 -28.60 -15.55
CA ASN A 249 -1.66 -29.06 -15.60
C ASN A 249 -1.04 -28.83 -16.99
N TYR A 250 -1.41 -27.76 -17.69
CA TYR A 250 -0.78 -27.45 -18.97
C TYR A 250 0.66 -26.98 -18.75
N THR A 251 1.60 -27.70 -19.33
CA THR A 251 3.04 -27.43 -19.29
C THR A 251 3.54 -27.09 -20.68
N LEU A 252 4.29 -26.00 -20.83
CA LEU A 252 5.07 -25.71 -22.03
C LEU A 252 6.47 -26.25 -21.84
N ASN A 253 7.00 -26.87 -22.89
CA ASN A 253 8.39 -27.28 -22.91
C ASN A 253 9.20 -26.16 -23.56
N ILE A 254 10.03 -25.46 -22.78
CA ILE A 254 10.92 -24.39 -23.26
C ILE A 254 12.34 -24.81 -22.90
N ASN A 255 13.23 -24.92 -23.88
CA ASN A 255 14.64 -25.31 -23.70
C ASN A 255 14.84 -26.54 -22.78
N ASN A 256 14.17 -27.66 -23.08
CA ASN A 256 14.21 -28.91 -22.30
C ASN A 256 13.73 -28.81 -20.84
N THR A 257 13.08 -27.70 -20.46
CA THR A 257 12.44 -27.57 -19.14
C THR A 257 10.92 -27.47 -19.28
N ASN A 258 10.21 -28.32 -18.54
CA ASN A 258 8.75 -28.29 -18.47
C ASN A 258 8.31 -27.16 -17.53
N VAL A 259 7.87 -26.05 -18.11
CA VAL A 259 7.38 -24.89 -17.37
C VAL A 259 5.86 -24.92 -17.30
N ASN A 260 5.32 -24.86 -16.08
CA ASN A 260 3.88 -24.70 -15.90
C ASN A 260 3.46 -23.27 -16.28
N ILE A 261 2.60 -23.12 -17.31
CA ILE A 261 2.14 -21.81 -17.80
C ILE A 261 1.57 -20.95 -16.67
N ARG A 262 0.83 -21.56 -15.76
CA ARG A 262 0.20 -20.84 -14.65
C ARG A 262 1.24 -20.21 -13.74
N ASN A 263 2.35 -20.90 -13.51
CA ASN A 263 3.44 -20.40 -12.69
C ASN A 263 4.23 -19.31 -13.44
N LEU A 264 4.46 -19.51 -14.73
CA LEU A 264 5.12 -18.52 -15.59
C LEU A 264 4.37 -17.18 -15.62
N GLY A 265 3.05 -17.20 -15.83
CA GLY A 265 2.25 -15.97 -15.81
C GLY A 265 2.27 -15.25 -14.45
N TYR A 266 2.36 -16.00 -13.35
CA TYR A 266 2.52 -15.44 -12.00
C TYR A 266 3.91 -14.81 -11.76
N VAL A 267 4.98 -15.47 -12.19
CA VAL A 267 6.35 -14.96 -12.07
C VAL A 267 6.52 -13.69 -12.89
N ILE A 268 6.09 -13.67 -14.16
CA ILE A 268 6.20 -12.48 -15.02
C ILE A 268 5.39 -11.31 -14.45
N SER A 269 4.15 -11.56 -14.00
CA SER A 269 3.33 -10.55 -13.33
C SER A 269 4.04 -9.96 -12.10
N SER A 270 4.73 -10.80 -11.31
CA SER A 270 5.47 -10.34 -10.13
C SER A 270 6.69 -9.48 -10.49
N ILE A 271 7.40 -9.81 -11.58
CA ILE A 271 8.52 -9.02 -12.09
C ILE A 271 8.05 -7.66 -12.58
N ILE A 272 6.93 -7.61 -13.33
CA ILE A 272 6.35 -6.36 -13.81
C ILE A 272 5.98 -5.44 -12.63
N LEU A 273 5.32 -5.98 -11.61
CA LEU A 273 4.95 -5.20 -10.42
C LEU A 273 6.18 -4.67 -9.68
N LEU A 274 7.25 -5.46 -9.59
CA LEU A 274 8.49 -5.02 -8.95
C LEU A 274 9.13 -3.86 -9.71
N LEU A 275 9.24 -3.96 -11.04
CA LEU A 275 9.81 -2.92 -11.89
C LEU A 275 8.97 -1.62 -11.83
N ALA A 276 7.65 -1.76 -11.89
CA ALA A 276 6.72 -0.66 -11.77
C ALA A 276 6.84 0.06 -10.42
N PHE A 277 6.95 -0.70 -9.33
CA PHE A 277 7.17 -0.15 -7.99
C PHE A 277 8.52 0.58 -7.89
N THR A 278 9.60 0.01 -8.41
CA THR A 278 10.91 0.67 -8.39
C THR A 278 10.90 1.98 -9.18
N SER A 279 10.26 2.00 -10.36
CA SER A 279 10.14 3.23 -11.15
C SER A 279 9.28 4.29 -10.44
N THR A 280 8.22 3.86 -9.75
CA THR A 280 7.34 4.74 -8.97
C THR A 280 8.09 5.39 -7.81
N HIS A 281 8.98 4.63 -7.15
CA HIS A 281 9.78 5.16 -6.06
C HIS A 281 10.89 6.10 -6.55
N ILE A 282 11.54 5.79 -7.68
CA ILE A 282 12.62 6.63 -8.23
C ILE A 282 12.09 7.96 -8.76
N ASN A 283 10.95 7.92 -9.46
CA ASN A 283 10.37 9.12 -10.09
C ASN A 283 9.39 9.87 -9.18
N SER A 284 9.17 9.40 -7.95
CA SER A 284 8.15 9.94 -7.02
C SER A 284 6.75 10.10 -7.62
N ASN A 285 6.42 9.31 -8.65
CA ASN A 285 5.19 9.46 -9.44
C ASN A 285 4.46 8.11 -9.53
N LEU A 286 3.13 8.11 -9.36
CA LEU A 286 2.27 6.93 -9.37
C LEU A 286 2.06 6.30 -10.76
N ILE A 287 2.27 7.05 -11.85
CA ILE A 287 2.03 6.61 -13.24
C ILE A 287 2.63 5.21 -13.55
N PRO A 288 3.91 4.93 -13.25
CA PRO A 288 4.52 3.63 -13.56
C PRO A 288 3.80 2.47 -12.85
N MET A 289 3.31 2.67 -11.62
CA MET A 289 2.56 1.66 -10.89
C MET A 289 1.19 1.38 -11.51
N LEU A 290 0.47 2.41 -11.95
CA LEU A 290 -0.86 2.27 -12.56
C LEU A 290 -0.81 1.46 -13.87
N PHE A 291 0.17 1.76 -14.73
CA PHE A 291 0.44 0.96 -15.93
C PHE A 291 0.96 -0.44 -15.58
N GLY A 292 1.86 -0.53 -14.60
CA GLY A 292 2.42 -1.79 -14.11
C GLY A 292 1.37 -2.77 -13.61
N ILE A 293 0.42 -2.31 -12.79
CA ILE A 293 -0.72 -3.11 -12.29
C ILE A 293 -1.57 -3.61 -13.46
N SER A 294 -1.91 -2.71 -14.38
CA SER A 294 -2.73 -3.02 -15.56
C SER A 294 -2.08 -4.11 -16.43
N LEU A 295 -0.79 -4.00 -16.69
CA LEU A 295 -0.02 -4.97 -17.46
C LEU A 295 0.16 -6.29 -16.70
N ALA A 296 0.53 -6.23 -15.41
CA ALA A 296 0.77 -7.40 -14.58
C ALA A 296 -0.48 -8.27 -14.43
N ILE A 297 -1.64 -7.66 -14.21
CA ILE A 297 -2.92 -8.37 -14.11
C ILE A 297 -3.28 -9.01 -15.44
N SER A 298 -3.08 -8.30 -16.55
CA SER A 298 -3.33 -8.85 -17.89
C SER A 298 -2.48 -10.10 -18.15
N VAL A 299 -1.18 -10.06 -17.86
CA VAL A 299 -0.26 -11.20 -17.99
C VAL A 299 -0.66 -12.36 -17.05
N TYR A 300 -1.00 -12.04 -15.80
CA TYR A 300 -1.43 -13.04 -14.84
C TYR A 300 -2.70 -13.77 -15.29
N MET A 301 -3.69 -13.03 -15.79
CA MET A 301 -4.96 -13.57 -16.28
C MET A 301 -4.76 -14.37 -17.58
N ALA A 302 -3.90 -13.91 -18.49
CA ALA A 302 -3.51 -14.66 -19.68
C ALA A 302 -2.91 -16.03 -19.31
N GLY A 303 -1.96 -16.06 -18.37
CA GLY A 303 -1.37 -17.31 -17.88
C GLY A 303 -2.41 -18.24 -17.22
N ARG A 304 -3.40 -17.68 -16.50
CA ARG A 304 -4.50 -18.45 -15.90
C ARG A 304 -5.44 -19.05 -16.94
N CYS A 305 -5.74 -18.32 -18.01
CA CYS A 305 -6.56 -18.77 -19.13
C CYS A 305 -5.87 -19.89 -19.91
N LEU A 306 -4.62 -19.65 -20.34
CA LEU A 306 -3.82 -20.60 -21.12
C LEU A 306 -3.57 -21.91 -20.39
N ALA A 307 -3.32 -21.88 -19.07
CA ALA A 307 -3.18 -23.07 -18.25
C ALA A 307 -4.43 -23.98 -18.21
N GLY A 308 -5.57 -23.50 -18.70
CA GLY A 308 -6.85 -24.20 -18.73
C GLY A 308 -7.18 -24.94 -20.02
N ILE A 309 -6.35 -24.86 -21.06
CA ILE A 309 -6.60 -25.51 -22.36
C ILE A 309 -6.12 -26.98 -22.29
N PRO A 310 -6.90 -28.01 -22.72
CA PRO A 310 -8.19 -27.96 -23.40
C PRO A 310 -9.37 -28.23 -22.44
N ARG A 311 -10.42 -27.41 -22.51
CA ARG A 311 -11.63 -27.54 -21.67
C ARG A 311 -12.92 -27.22 -22.44
N PRO A 312 -14.07 -27.75 -22.00
CA PRO A 312 -15.37 -27.49 -22.62
C PRO A 312 -15.72 -25.99 -22.67
N ARG A 313 -16.39 -25.58 -23.74
CA ARG A 313 -16.77 -24.19 -24.08
C ARG A 313 -17.32 -23.38 -22.90
N ASN A 314 -18.21 -23.94 -22.09
CA ASN A 314 -18.84 -23.24 -20.97
C ASN A 314 -17.84 -22.79 -19.88
N ARG A 315 -16.74 -23.53 -19.68
CA ARG A 315 -15.68 -23.13 -18.73
C ARG A 315 -14.79 -22.03 -19.28
N MET A 316 -14.60 -21.98 -20.60
CA MET A 316 -13.88 -20.88 -21.23
C MET A 316 -14.70 -19.60 -21.12
N ILE A 317 -16.01 -19.65 -21.40
CA ILE A 317 -16.93 -18.51 -21.25
C ILE A 317 -16.91 -17.96 -19.81
N ALA A 318 -17.04 -18.83 -18.80
CA ALA A 318 -17.02 -18.40 -17.40
C ALA A 318 -15.70 -17.73 -16.99
N ARG A 319 -14.56 -18.18 -17.53
CA ARG A 319 -13.26 -17.56 -17.27
C ARG A 319 -13.10 -16.24 -18.01
N SER A 320 -13.51 -16.17 -19.27
CA SER A 320 -13.51 -14.91 -20.03
C SER A 320 -14.34 -13.85 -19.32
N PHE A 321 -15.52 -14.20 -18.81
CA PHE A 321 -16.34 -13.29 -17.99
C PHE A 321 -15.59 -12.79 -16.75
N VAL A 322 -14.93 -13.69 -16.00
CA VAL A 322 -14.11 -13.28 -14.84
C VAL A 322 -12.93 -12.39 -15.25
N CYS A 323 -12.28 -12.66 -16.38
CA CYS A 323 -11.22 -11.79 -16.90
C CYS A 323 -11.76 -10.40 -17.25
N THR A 324 -12.91 -10.32 -17.93
CA THR A 324 -13.57 -9.05 -18.26
C THR A 324 -13.96 -8.29 -17.00
N LEU A 325 -14.51 -8.97 -15.99
CA LEU A 325 -14.86 -8.34 -14.71
C LEU A 325 -13.61 -7.77 -14.02
N VAL A 326 -12.50 -8.50 -13.99
CA VAL A 326 -11.24 -7.99 -13.44
C VAL A 326 -10.70 -6.80 -14.25
N ALA A 327 -10.82 -6.83 -15.58
CA ALA A 327 -10.43 -5.70 -16.43
C ALA A 327 -11.26 -4.45 -16.12
N VAL A 328 -12.57 -4.59 -15.97
CA VAL A 328 -13.46 -3.46 -15.64
C VAL A 328 -13.21 -2.94 -14.23
N CYS A 329 -12.98 -3.81 -13.24
CA CYS A 329 -12.82 -3.39 -11.85
C CYS A 329 -11.42 -2.90 -11.48
N VAL A 330 -10.38 -3.22 -12.27
CA VAL A 330 -9.00 -2.88 -11.92
C VAL A 330 -8.29 -2.12 -13.03
N ILE A 331 -8.30 -2.62 -14.27
CA ILE A 331 -7.54 -2.01 -15.37
C ILE A 331 -8.14 -0.64 -15.75
N ILE A 332 -9.46 -0.56 -15.94
CA ILE A 332 -10.11 0.70 -16.34
C ILE A 332 -9.89 1.80 -15.27
N PRO A 333 -10.13 1.57 -13.96
CA PRO A 333 -9.84 2.57 -12.95
C PRO A 333 -8.36 2.99 -12.92
N CYS A 334 -7.42 2.05 -13.03
CA CYS A 334 -5.99 2.40 -13.04
C CYS A 334 -5.65 3.32 -14.21
N LEU A 335 -6.18 3.06 -15.41
CA LEU A 335 -5.92 3.88 -16.59
C LEU A 335 -6.61 5.24 -16.52
N ASN A 336 -7.80 5.33 -15.93
CA ASN A 336 -8.52 6.60 -15.76
C ASN A 336 -7.85 7.53 -14.74
N ILE A 337 -7.05 7.00 -13.81
CA ILE A 337 -6.32 7.81 -12.82
C ILE A 337 -5.01 8.38 -13.40
N VAL A 338 -4.43 7.75 -14.44
CA VAL A 338 -3.13 8.17 -15.01
C VAL A 338 -3.08 9.66 -15.37
N PRO A 339 -4.05 10.24 -16.11
CA PRO A 339 -3.99 11.65 -16.49
C PRO A 339 -3.96 12.60 -15.28
N LEU A 340 -4.57 12.21 -14.16
CA LEU A 340 -4.58 13.02 -12.94
C LEU A 340 -3.20 13.08 -12.27
N CYS A 341 -2.32 12.12 -12.55
CA CYS A 341 -0.96 12.06 -11.99
C CYS A 341 0.10 12.72 -12.89
N GLU A 342 -0.29 13.26 -14.06
CA GLU A 342 0.65 13.96 -14.96
C GLU A 342 1.02 15.34 -14.38
N PRO A 343 2.30 15.72 -14.35
CA PRO A 343 2.72 16.98 -13.75
C PRO A 343 2.21 18.17 -14.58
N ALA A 344 1.64 19.16 -13.91
CA ALA A 344 1.12 20.37 -14.54
C ALA A 344 1.43 21.58 -13.66
N ASN A 345 1.71 22.72 -14.30
CA ASN A 345 2.04 23.96 -13.61
C ASN A 345 1.65 25.21 -14.41
N ALA A 346 1.84 26.38 -13.82
CA ALA A 346 1.70 27.67 -14.50
C ALA A 346 2.84 28.61 -14.12
N LEU A 347 3.44 29.29 -15.09
CA LEU A 347 4.52 30.24 -14.85
C LEU A 347 4.53 31.37 -15.87
N LEU A 348 5.15 32.49 -15.49
CA LEU A 348 5.38 33.62 -16.38
C LEU A 348 6.43 33.25 -17.44
N PRO A 349 6.18 33.42 -18.76
CA PRO A 349 7.14 33.10 -19.80
C PRO A 349 8.49 33.80 -19.62
N ALA A 350 9.59 33.11 -19.97
CA ALA A 350 10.95 33.66 -19.86
C ALA A 350 11.17 34.94 -20.67
N THR A 351 10.37 35.16 -21.73
CA THR A 351 10.38 36.38 -22.54
C THR A 351 10.10 37.66 -21.74
N PHE A 352 9.45 37.53 -20.58
CA PHE A 352 9.15 38.65 -19.67
C PHE A 352 10.12 38.73 -18.48
N LEU A 353 11.10 37.81 -18.37
CA LEU A 353 12.00 37.67 -17.22
C LEU A 353 13.48 37.86 -17.57
N ASP A 354 13.83 37.86 -18.85
CA ASP A 354 15.21 37.99 -19.30
C ASP A 354 15.66 39.46 -19.26
N ASN A 355 16.92 39.70 -18.87
CA ASN A 355 17.54 41.04 -18.90
C ASN A 355 17.52 41.67 -20.31
N GLU A 356 17.32 40.89 -21.38
CA GLU A 356 17.16 41.39 -22.75
C GLU A 356 15.76 41.93 -23.06
N SER A 357 14.76 41.64 -22.21
CA SER A 357 13.40 42.18 -22.31
C SER A 357 13.28 43.59 -21.78
N GLY A 358 14.27 44.05 -21.00
CA GLY A 358 14.36 45.41 -20.46
C GLY A 358 13.24 45.83 -19.49
N ASN A 359 12.34 44.94 -19.10
CA ASN A 359 11.21 45.25 -18.21
C ASN A 359 11.50 45.00 -16.71
N GLY A 360 12.75 44.84 -16.28
CA GLY A 360 13.13 44.72 -14.85
C GLY A 360 12.69 43.47 -14.05
N TRP A 361 11.69 42.71 -14.51
CA TRP A 361 11.13 41.56 -13.79
C TRP A 361 12.06 40.35 -13.70
N LYS A 362 12.22 39.81 -12.48
CA LYS A 362 13.03 38.61 -12.21
C LYS A 362 12.30 37.62 -11.33
N LYS A 363 12.54 36.33 -11.56
CA LYS A 363 12.06 35.24 -10.70
C LYS A 363 12.97 35.12 -9.47
N SER A 364 12.49 35.60 -8.34
CA SER A 364 13.27 35.69 -7.09
C SER A 364 13.13 34.46 -6.19
N TYR A 365 11.98 33.78 -6.22
CA TYR A 365 11.76 32.59 -5.40
C TYR A 365 10.87 31.57 -6.11
N SER A 366 11.12 30.28 -5.86
CA SER A 366 10.21 29.21 -6.24
C SER A 366 10.24 28.03 -5.29
N GLN A 367 9.06 27.57 -4.90
CA GLN A 367 8.87 26.34 -4.13
C GLN A 367 7.83 25.48 -4.83
N VAL A 368 8.10 24.18 -4.93
CA VAL A 368 7.16 23.21 -5.49
C VAL A 368 7.08 22.03 -4.53
N ASP A 369 5.90 21.82 -3.97
CA ASP A 369 5.60 20.71 -3.08
C ASP A 369 4.61 19.75 -3.77
N GLU A 370 4.98 18.48 -3.87
CA GLU A 370 4.15 17.43 -4.46
C GLU A 370 3.65 16.45 -3.39
N TYR A 371 2.40 16.04 -3.53
CA TYR A 371 1.71 15.12 -2.62
C TYR A 371 1.07 13.97 -3.40
N GLY A 372 0.96 12.81 -2.75
CA GLY A 372 0.22 11.70 -3.33
C GLY A 372 0.89 11.05 -4.54
N LEU A 373 2.23 11.14 -4.64
CA LEU A 373 3.02 10.69 -5.78
C LEU A 373 2.54 11.31 -7.12
N GLY A 374 2.44 12.64 -7.14
CA GLY A 374 2.04 13.43 -8.32
C GLY A 374 0.54 13.69 -8.48
N LEU A 375 -0.30 13.27 -7.52
CA LEU A 375 -1.75 13.49 -7.59
C LEU A 375 -2.14 14.95 -7.30
N ALA A 376 -1.46 15.59 -6.35
CA ALA A 376 -1.68 16.98 -6.00
C ALA A 376 -0.33 17.69 -5.88
N SER A 377 -0.28 18.96 -6.24
CA SER A 377 0.91 19.79 -6.09
C SER A 377 0.52 21.22 -5.76
N THR A 378 1.39 21.87 -4.98
CA THR A 378 1.34 23.29 -4.70
C THR A 378 2.64 23.89 -5.19
N SER A 379 2.55 24.83 -6.13
CA SER A 379 3.71 25.60 -6.59
C SER A 379 3.53 27.06 -6.23
N ILE A 380 4.58 27.68 -5.69
CA ILE A 380 4.61 29.09 -5.32
C ILE A 380 5.78 29.71 -6.05
N TYR A 381 5.51 30.77 -6.81
CA TYR A 381 6.50 31.56 -7.53
C TYR A 381 6.43 33.01 -7.05
N LEU A 382 7.60 33.62 -6.85
CA LEU A 382 7.75 35.03 -6.56
C LEU A 382 8.51 35.69 -7.69
N TYR A 383 7.91 36.72 -8.26
CA TYR A 383 8.50 37.61 -9.24
C TYR A 383 8.62 38.99 -8.62
N THR A 384 9.77 39.62 -8.82
CA THR A 384 10.05 40.96 -8.31
C THR A 384 10.62 41.80 -9.42
N ASP A 385 10.19 43.04 -9.43
CA ASP A 385 10.71 44.05 -10.32
C ASP A 385 11.89 44.81 -9.68
N ASP A 386 12.88 45.22 -10.48
CA ASP A 386 14.04 46.00 -10.03
C ASP A 386 13.88 47.51 -10.21
N ALA A 387 12.72 47.97 -10.70
CA ALA A 387 12.35 49.38 -10.91
C ALA A 387 13.27 50.14 -11.88
N GLU A 388 13.90 49.44 -12.83
CA GLU A 388 14.70 50.02 -13.91
C GLU A 388 14.09 49.68 -15.28
N ASP A 389 14.02 50.67 -16.19
CA ASP A 389 13.53 50.51 -17.56
C ASP A 389 14.58 49.87 -18.50
N GLU A 390 14.21 49.61 -19.77
CA GLU A 390 15.09 48.98 -20.77
C GLU A 390 16.40 49.78 -21.02
N GLU A 391 16.41 51.06 -20.68
CA GLU A 391 17.51 52.01 -20.86
C GLU A 391 18.34 52.20 -19.56
N GLY A 392 17.93 51.56 -18.45
CA GLY A 392 18.57 51.65 -17.13
C GLY A 392 18.21 52.92 -16.35
N ASN A 393 17.09 53.57 -16.69
CA ASN A 393 16.53 54.68 -15.94
C ASN A 393 15.53 54.17 -14.90
N GLU A 394 15.34 54.92 -13.82
CA GLU A 394 14.38 54.61 -12.77
C GLU A 394 12.94 54.66 -13.32
N ASP A 395 12.20 53.56 -13.18
CA ASP A 395 10.86 53.36 -13.76
C ASP A 395 9.75 53.31 -12.70
N GLY A 396 9.85 54.18 -11.69
CA GLY A 396 8.89 54.21 -10.57
C GLY A 396 9.32 53.34 -9.38
N TYR A 397 8.33 52.82 -8.63
CA TYR A 397 8.58 52.04 -7.39
C TYR A 397 8.47 50.52 -7.63
N PRO A 398 9.20 49.69 -6.86
CA PRO A 398 9.23 48.24 -7.08
C PRO A 398 7.87 47.57 -6.90
N ALA A 399 7.61 46.56 -7.73
CA ALA A 399 6.42 45.72 -7.69
C ALA A 399 6.76 44.25 -7.40
N ILE A 400 5.81 43.54 -6.79
CA ILE A 400 5.96 42.14 -6.41
C ILE A 400 4.75 41.35 -6.90
N LEU A 401 4.99 40.23 -7.59
CA LEU A 401 3.97 39.31 -8.07
C LEU A 401 4.20 37.90 -7.50
N PHE A 402 3.21 37.41 -6.76
CA PHE A 402 3.10 36.03 -6.31
C PHE A 402 2.21 35.24 -7.26
N VAL A 403 2.64 34.04 -7.66
CA VAL A 403 1.82 33.10 -8.42
C VAL A 403 1.77 31.78 -7.67
N ILE A 404 0.58 31.42 -7.21
CA ILE A 404 0.29 30.17 -6.50
C ILE A 404 -0.51 29.27 -7.44
N VAL A 405 0.03 28.09 -7.71
CA VAL A 405 -0.58 27.09 -8.57
C VAL A 405 -0.96 25.87 -7.73
N LEU A 406 -2.24 25.56 -7.70
CA LEU A 406 -2.79 24.41 -6.98
C LEU A 406 -3.30 23.39 -7.98
N LYS A 407 -2.63 22.24 -8.06
CA LYS A 407 -3.12 21.08 -8.80
C LYS A 407 -3.97 20.22 -7.88
N MET A 408 -5.25 20.05 -8.21
CA MET A 408 -6.18 19.24 -7.42
C MET A 408 -6.92 18.21 -8.28
N PRO A 409 -7.07 16.95 -7.83
CA PRO A 409 -7.63 15.86 -8.64
C PRO A 409 -9.17 15.88 -8.74
N PHE A 410 -9.84 16.89 -8.18
CA PHE A 410 -11.30 17.00 -8.16
C PHE A 410 -11.73 18.30 -8.84
N GLU A 411 -12.85 18.26 -9.56
CA GLU A 411 -13.50 19.46 -10.08
C GLU A 411 -13.79 20.40 -8.90
N ILE A 412 -13.09 21.53 -8.88
CA ILE A 412 -13.37 22.61 -7.93
C ILE A 412 -14.67 23.23 -8.36
N ASP A 413 -15.67 23.24 -7.49
CA ASP A 413 -16.99 23.82 -7.78
C ASP A 413 -16.85 25.29 -8.24
N GLU A 414 -17.65 25.70 -9.22
CA GLU A 414 -17.54 27.02 -9.90
C GLU A 414 -17.67 28.20 -8.94
N THR A 415 -18.35 28.00 -7.80
CA THR A 415 -18.65 29.04 -6.80
C THR A 415 -17.55 29.26 -5.76
N VAL A 416 -16.51 28.43 -5.74
CA VAL A 416 -15.45 28.43 -4.71
C VAL A 416 -14.24 29.37 -4.95
N PRO A 417 -13.87 29.81 -6.16
CA PRO A 417 -12.61 30.54 -6.37
C PRO A 417 -12.60 31.93 -5.70
N LEU A 418 -13.72 32.65 -5.64
CA LEU A 418 -13.81 33.97 -4.99
C LEU A 418 -13.72 33.91 -3.46
N ASP A 419 -14.38 32.93 -2.84
CA ASP A 419 -14.36 32.78 -1.38
C ASP A 419 -12.96 32.35 -0.89
N ILE A 420 -12.28 31.48 -1.65
CA ILE A 420 -10.87 31.12 -1.40
C ILE A 420 -9.95 32.31 -1.66
N LEU A 421 -10.17 33.07 -2.74
CA LEU A 421 -9.39 34.28 -3.04
C LEU A 421 -9.48 35.26 -1.87
N ASN A 422 -10.68 35.55 -1.37
CA ASN A 422 -10.89 36.51 -0.29
C ASN A 422 -10.29 36.04 1.05
N ASP A 423 -10.40 34.75 1.40
CA ASP A 423 -9.79 34.18 2.61
C ASP A 423 -8.24 34.16 2.54
N GLN A 424 -7.66 33.83 1.38
CA GLN A 424 -6.20 33.88 1.17
C GLN A 424 -5.68 35.32 1.16
N PHE A 425 -6.43 36.23 0.52
CA PHE A 425 -6.11 37.65 0.45
C PHE A 425 -6.13 38.30 1.85
N GLN A 426 -7.14 38.02 2.67
CA GLN A 426 -7.20 38.49 4.06
C GLN A 426 -6.07 37.94 4.92
N LYS A 427 -5.73 36.65 4.78
CA LYS A 427 -4.63 36.04 5.53
C LYS A 427 -3.28 36.66 5.19
N MET A 428 -3.00 36.90 3.90
CA MET A 428 -1.75 37.54 3.49
C MET A 428 -1.69 39.03 3.83
N ALA A 429 -2.80 39.78 3.70
CA ALA A 429 -2.85 41.17 4.16
C ALA A 429 -2.56 41.29 5.66
N ILE A 430 -3.05 40.32 6.46
CA ILE A 430 -2.73 40.22 7.90
C ILE A 430 -1.25 39.85 8.12
N GLU A 431 -0.70 38.88 7.38
CA GLU A 431 0.70 38.44 7.54
C GLU A 431 1.72 39.52 7.15
N GLN A 432 1.35 40.42 6.22
CA GLN A 432 2.19 41.52 5.76
C GLN A 432 1.89 42.86 6.47
N ASP A 433 1.04 42.88 7.50
CA ASP A 433 0.66 44.07 8.28
C ASP A 433 0.11 45.24 7.42
N ILE A 434 -0.71 44.93 6.40
CA ILE A 434 -1.32 45.91 5.50
C ILE A 434 -2.75 46.22 5.94
N GLU A 435 -3.11 47.51 6.03
CA GLU A 435 -4.52 47.91 6.15
C GLU A 435 -5.13 48.09 4.76
N LEU A 436 -6.11 47.24 4.44
CA LEU A 436 -6.91 47.36 3.21
C LEU A 436 -8.01 48.39 3.44
N ASP A 437 -7.97 49.50 2.70
CA ASP A 437 -8.87 50.64 2.92
C ASP A 437 -10.23 50.45 2.24
N SER A 438 -10.23 50.22 0.91
CA SER A 438 -11.46 50.04 0.11
C SER A 438 -11.21 49.25 -1.18
N GLU A 439 -12.21 48.47 -1.59
CA GLU A 439 -12.24 47.81 -2.91
C GLU A 439 -12.36 48.90 -4.00
N LEU A 440 -11.41 48.91 -4.92
CA LEU A 440 -11.30 49.90 -5.98
C LEU A 440 -12.03 49.43 -7.24
N GLU A 441 -11.75 48.19 -7.64
CA GLU A 441 -12.31 47.59 -8.84
C GLU A 441 -12.39 46.06 -8.70
N SER A 442 -13.47 45.47 -9.21
CA SER A 442 -13.57 44.03 -9.43
C SER A 442 -14.14 43.77 -10.82
N GLY A 443 -13.66 42.71 -11.46
CA GLY A 443 -13.98 42.45 -12.85
C GLY A 443 -13.63 41.06 -13.32
N LYS A 444 -13.85 40.85 -14.61
CA LYS A 444 -13.48 39.62 -15.32
C LYS A 444 -12.70 39.96 -16.56
N ARG A 445 -11.60 39.24 -16.80
CA ARG A 445 -10.84 39.33 -18.04
C ARG A 445 -10.50 37.95 -18.56
N LYS A 446 -9.76 37.89 -19.68
CA LYS A 446 -9.29 36.65 -20.27
C LYS A 446 -7.78 36.61 -20.27
N THR A 447 -7.22 35.46 -19.90
CA THR A 447 -5.79 35.19 -20.11
C THR A 447 -5.49 35.08 -21.60
N ASN A 448 -4.21 35.14 -21.97
CA ASN A 448 -3.77 34.93 -23.36
C ASN A 448 -4.10 33.50 -23.85
N GLN A 449 -4.20 32.53 -22.94
CA GLN A 449 -4.67 31.17 -23.23
C GLN A 449 -6.20 31.04 -23.34
N GLY A 450 -6.96 32.12 -23.09
CA GLY A 450 -8.41 32.17 -23.23
C GLY A 450 -9.21 31.74 -22.01
N TYR A 451 -8.57 31.57 -20.85
CA TYR A 451 -9.25 31.28 -19.58
C TYR A 451 -9.96 32.53 -19.06
N GLU A 452 -11.18 32.37 -18.53
CA GLU A 452 -11.87 33.45 -17.82
C GLU A 452 -11.30 33.61 -16.43
N THR A 453 -10.90 34.83 -16.09
CA THR A 453 -10.33 35.20 -14.80
C THR A 453 -11.28 36.09 -14.02
N GLU A 454 -11.18 36.05 -12.70
CA GLU A 454 -11.86 36.96 -11.79
C GLU A 454 -10.79 37.70 -10.98
N TYR A 455 -10.82 39.04 -11.01
CA TYR A 455 -9.86 39.88 -10.30
C TYR A 455 -10.55 40.86 -9.37
N VAL A 456 -9.85 41.22 -8.28
CA VAL A 456 -10.24 42.26 -7.33
C VAL A 456 -9.01 43.11 -7.01
N ILE A 457 -9.17 44.43 -7.04
CA ILE A 457 -8.15 45.42 -6.75
C ILE A 457 -8.53 46.19 -5.49
N TYR A 458 -7.59 46.32 -4.56
CA TYR A 458 -7.75 47.09 -3.34
C TYR A 458 -6.66 48.16 -3.23
N ASN A 459 -7.01 49.29 -2.62
CA ASN A 459 -6.02 50.19 -2.05
C ASN A 459 -5.66 49.73 -0.65
N GLY A 460 -4.39 49.84 -0.31
CA GLY A 460 -3.92 49.66 1.05
C GLY A 460 -2.83 50.63 1.44
N THR A 461 -2.72 50.82 2.74
CA THR A 461 -1.66 51.62 3.37
C THR A 461 -0.72 50.70 4.14
N THR A 462 0.57 50.89 3.90
CA THR A 462 1.63 50.04 4.46
C THR A 462 1.99 50.51 5.88
N LYS A 463 1.87 49.63 6.88
CA LYS A 463 2.15 49.99 8.29
C LYS A 463 3.58 49.72 8.73
N THR A 464 4.34 49.00 7.91
CA THR A 464 5.70 48.54 8.18
C THR A 464 6.68 49.28 7.30
N GLU A 465 7.93 49.43 7.76
CA GLU A 465 9.02 49.98 6.95
C GLU A 465 9.62 48.94 5.97
N LYS A 466 8.93 47.80 5.79
CA LYS A 466 9.40 46.66 4.99
C LYS A 466 8.24 45.94 4.33
N ILE A 467 8.34 45.68 3.03
CA ILE A 467 7.42 44.84 2.26
C ILE A 467 8.22 43.72 1.60
N GLY A 468 7.75 42.48 1.72
CA GLY A 468 8.37 41.31 1.13
C GLY A 468 8.41 40.10 2.06
N THR A 469 9.26 39.13 1.74
CA THR A 469 9.51 37.92 2.54
C THR A 469 10.80 38.07 3.34
N ASP A 470 11.07 37.19 4.31
CA ASP A 470 12.32 37.21 5.10
C ASP A 470 13.60 37.25 4.23
N GLU A 471 13.54 36.73 2.99
CA GLU A 471 14.66 36.67 2.03
C GLU A 471 14.73 37.88 1.08
N VAL A 472 13.60 38.48 0.69
CA VAL A 472 13.53 39.62 -0.24
C VAL A 472 12.66 40.71 0.38
N ASN A 473 13.28 41.82 0.78
CA ASN A 473 12.61 42.92 1.48
C ASN A 473 12.95 44.26 0.83
N TYR A 474 11.93 45.00 0.46
CA TYR A 474 12.05 46.41 0.10
C TYR A 474 11.81 47.27 1.34
N LYS A 475 12.65 48.27 1.57
CA LYS A 475 12.39 49.28 2.59
C LYS A 475 11.35 50.24 2.04
N VAL A 476 10.25 50.41 2.78
CA VAL A 476 9.15 51.29 2.37
C VAL A 476 8.95 52.34 3.44
N THR A 477 8.51 53.53 3.07
CA THR A 477 8.15 54.56 4.05
C THR A 477 6.83 54.17 4.69
N LYS A 478 6.80 54.11 6.02
CA LYS A 478 5.57 53.83 6.75
C LYS A 478 4.49 54.85 6.37
N GLY A 479 3.33 54.39 5.90
CA GLY A 479 2.25 55.23 5.39
C GLY A 479 2.23 55.39 3.86
N SER A 480 3.10 54.70 3.11
CA SER A 480 3.06 54.67 1.65
C SER A 480 1.76 54.04 1.13
N GLU A 481 1.18 54.66 0.11
CA GLU A 481 0.04 54.14 -0.64
C GLU A 481 0.48 52.99 -1.55
N SER A 482 -0.30 51.92 -1.55
CA SER A 482 -0.03 50.71 -2.32
C SER A 482 -1.33 50.18 -2.93
N LYS A 483 -1.23 49.61 -4.12
CA LYS A 483 -2.32 48.87 -4.77
C LYS A 483 -2.04 47.38 -4.72
N TYR A 484 -3.11 46.63 -4.54
CA TYR A 484 -3.11 45.18 -4.45
C TYR A 484 -4.06 44.62 -5.50
N ILE A 485 -3.61 43.61 -6.24
CA ILE A 485 -4.49 42.81 -7.11
C ILE A 485 -4.46 41.37 -6.65
N GLY A 486 -5.64 40.76 -6.52
CA GLY A 486 -5.80 39.31 -6.47
C GLY A 486 -6.57 38.85 -7.69
N GLU A 487 -6.06 37.87 -8.41
CA GLU A 487 -6.72 37.29 -9.58
C GLU A 487 -6.65 35.77 -9.57
N VAL A 488 -7.75 35.11 -9.95
CA VAL A 488 -7.88 33.66 -9.93
C VAL A 488 -8.54 33.15 -11.19
N TRP A 489 -8.07 32.00 -11.68
CA TRP A 489 -8.70 31.27 -12.77
C TRP A 489 -8.48 29.76 -12.67
N LYS A 490 -9.29 29.03 -13.43
CA LYS A 490 -9.22 27.57 -13.54
C LYS A 490 -8.72 27.18 -14.92
N ALA A 491 -7.76 26.26 -14.96
CA ALA A 491 -7.36 25.58 -16.18
C ALA A 491 -7.83 24.12 -16.11
N PRO A 492 -9.05 23.81 -16.60
CA PRO A 492 -9.69 22.51 -16.40
C PRO A 492 -8.95 21.37 -17.10
N GLU A 493 -8.29 21.65 -18.23
CA GLU A 493 -7.51 20.68 -18.98
C GLU A 493 -6.35 20.10 -18.16
N TYR A 494 -5.80 20.91 -17.26
CA TYR A 494 -4.67 20.57 -16.41
C TYR A 494 -5.06 20.31 -14.95
N ASN A 495 -6.34 20.46 -14.60
CA ASN A 495 -6.84 20.45 -13.23
C ASN A 495 -6.09 21.42 -12.29
N LEU A 496 -5.77 22.61 -12.81
CA LEU A 496 -5.08 23.66 -12.07
C LEU A 496 -6.06 24.75 -11.63
N LEU A 497 -5.85 25.23 -10.42
CA LEU A 497 -6.33 26.53 -9.95
C LEU A 497 -5.11 27.43 -9.81
N VAL A 498 -5.11 28.54 -10.54
CA VAL A 498 -4.03 29.54 -10.46
C VAL A 498 -4.55 30.75 -9.72
N VAL A 499 -3.78 31.20 -8.74
CA VAL A 499 -4.03 32.40 -7.96
C VAL A 499 -2.81 33.29 -8.09
N SER A 500 -2.98 34.47 -8.67
CA SER A 500 -1.95 35.49 -8.78
C SER A 500 -2.25 36.64 -7.83
N MET A 501 -1.23 37.15 -7.15
CA MET A 501 -1.35 38.29 -6.25
C MET A 501 -0.23 39.28 -6.51
N GLY A 502 -0.60 40.52 -6.83
CA GLY A 502 0.33 41.58 -7.14
C GLY A 502 0.28 42.70 -6.10
N ILE A 503 1.44 43.28 -5.78
CA ILE A 503 1.60 44.44 -4.91
C ILE A 503 2.41 45.47 -5.68
N GLY A 504 1.82 46.64 -5.92
CA GLY A 504 2.53 47.81 -6.45
C GLY A 504 2.57 48.93 -5.42
N ILE A 505 3.74 49.52 -5.23
CA ILE A 505 3.92 50.72 -4.39
C ILE A 505 3.72 51.95 -5.28
N ILE A 506 2.97 52.95 -4.81
CA ILE A 506 2.54 54.08 -5.67
C ILE A 506 3.05 55.44 -5.17
N SER A 507 3.29 55.64 -3.87
CA SER A 507 3.84 56.92 -3.41
C SER A 507 4.64 56.88 -2.11
N SER A 508 5.62 57.79 -1.99
CA SER A 508 6.03 58.36 -0.71
C SER A 508 5.56 59.81 -0.62
N GLU A 509 4.55 60.07 0.21
CA GLU A 509 4.48 61.25 1.10
C GLU A 509 3.16 61.22 1.90
N THR A 510 3.24 60.86 3.18
CA THR A 510 2.48 61.61 4.18
C THR A 510 3.48 62.44 4.96
N ILE A 511 3.30 63.76 4.90
CA ILE A 511 3.98 64.71 5.79
C ILE A 511 3.81 64.21 7.22
N ASN A 512 4.94 63.94 7.88
CA ASN A 512 4.96 63.61 9.30
C ASN A 512 4.43 64.84 10.06
N GLU A 513 3.20 64.79 10.57
CA GLU A 513 2.58 65.94 11.28
C GLU A 513 3.36 66.37 12.54
N ASP A 514 4.29 65.55 13.03
CA ASP A 514 5.05 65.81 14.26
C ASP A 514 6.48 66.33 14.07
N THR A 515 7.04 66.35 12.85
CA THR A 515 8.44 66.79 12.65
C THR A 515 8.57 67.62 11.38
N GLY A 516 8.26 68.91 11.47
CA GLY A 516 8.60 69.86 10.42
C GLY A 516 10.10 69.81 10.09
N ILE A 517 10.42 69.43 8.86
CA ILE A 517 11.70 69.57 8.14
C ILE A 517 12.96 69.38 9.00
N GLU A 518 13.59 68.21 8.88
CA GLU A 518 15.05 68.14 8.85
C GLU A 518 15.46 67.31 7.60
N PRO A 519 16.32 67.86 6.72
CA PRO A 519 16.86 67.10 5.60
C PRO A 519 17.83 66.07 6.19
N ILE A 520 17.54 64.79 6.01
CA ILE A 520 18.52 63.75 6.34
C ILE A 520 19.60 63.82 5.26
N ASP A 521 20.79 64.27 5.70
CA ASP A 521 22.11 64.31 5.07
C ASP A 521 22.29 63.59 3.72
N ASP A 522 22.98 64.33 2.81
CA ASP A 522 23.51 64.06 1.46
C ASP A 522 24.32 62.74 1.24
N LEU A 523 24.09 61.67 2.01
CA LEU A 523 24.81 60.39 1.91
C LEU A 523 23.93 59.19 1.53
N VAL A 524 22.60 59.33 1.54
CA VAL A 524 21.64 58.24 1.25
C VAL A 524 21.04 58.32 -0.15
N ASP A 525 21.11 59.46 -0.83
CA ASP A 525 20.64 59.67 -2.21
C ASP A 525 21.37 58.82 -3.27
N ASN A 526 22.46 58.14 -2.91
CA ASN A 526 23.22 57.27 -3.82
C ASN A 526 22.86 55.77 -3.72
N LEU A 527 21.91 55.40 -2.85
CA LEU A 527 21.59 53.98 -2.55
C LEU A 527 20.12 53.63 -2.70
N ILE A 528 19.26 54.61 -2.96
CA ILE A 528 17.85 54.41 -3.27
C ILE A 528 17.54 55.33 -4.45
N PRO A 529 17.15 54.79 -5.62
CA PRO A 529 16.59 55.59 -6.69
C PRO A 529 15.37 56.34 -6.13
N ASN A 530 15.40 57.67 -6.21
CA ASN A 530 14.30 58.51 -5.75
C ASN A 530 13.56 58.97 -7.02
N PRO A 531 12.55 58.21 -7.48
CA PRO A 531 11.89 58.49 -8.73
C PRO A 531 11.30 59.89 -8.66
N SER A 532 11.65 60.71 -9.64
CA SER A 532 11.31 62.14 -9.67
C SER A 532 9.84 62.43 -9.98
N ASP A 533 8.98 61.41 -9.96
CA ASP A 533 7.53 61.51 -10.12
C ASP A 533 6.80 60.52 -9.18
N THR A 534 6.24 61.04 -8.07
CA THR A 534 5.52 60.26 -7.05
C THR A 534 4.13 59.79 -7.47
N THR A 535 3.81 59.90 -8.77
CA THR A 535 2.54 59.48 -9.37
C THR A 535 2.71 58.47 -10.51
N ASP A 536 3.92 57.95 -10.71
CA ASP A 536 4.21 56.99 -11.77
C ASP A 536 3.66 55.59 -11.44
N GLU A 537 2.59 55.19 -12.13
CA GLU A 537 1.96 53.87 -12.01
C GLU A 537 2.46 52.87 -13.06
N LYS A 538 3.57 53.15 -13.76
CA LYS A 538 4.06 52.30 -14.85
C LYS A 538 4.31 50.85 -14.42
N ASN A 539 5.08 50.61 -13.35
CA ASN A 539 5.30 49.25 -12.81
C ASN A 539 4.01 48.54 -12.36
N TRP A 540 3.04 49.29 -11.83
CA TRP A 540 1.73 48.74 -11.49
C TRP A 540 0.97 48.29 -12.74
N ASN A 541 0.96 49.11 -13.80
CA ASN A 541 0.30 48.78 -15.05
C ASN A 541 0.98 47.61 -15.77
N GLU A 542 2.31 47.54 -15.74
CA GLU A 542 3.06 46.40 -16.27
C GLU A 542 2.72 45.11 -15.53
N MET A 543 2.69 45.13 -14.20
CA MET A 543 2.26 43.97 -13.41
C MET A 543 0.83 43.54 -13.75
N LEU A 544 -0.10 44.49 -13.93
CA LEU A 544 -1.47 44.22 -14.33
C LEU A 544 -1.53 43.51 -15.69
N ASP A 545 -0.68 43.89 -16.64
CA ASP A 545 -0.62 43.30 -17.98
C ASP A 545 0.14 41.97 -18.02
N LEU A 546 1.01 41.69 -17.04
CA LEU A 546 1.76 40.44 -16.92
C LEU A 546 0.92 39.26 -16.40
N ILE A 547 -0.04 39.51 -15.50
CA ILE A 547 -0.85 38.43 -14.90
C ILE A 547 -1.61 37.58 -15.96
N PRO A 548 -2.27 38.17 -16.99
CA PRO A 548 -2.92 37.42 -18.06
C PRO A 548 -1.97 36.60 -18.95
N GLU A 549 -0.67 36.88 -18.91
CA GLU A 549 0.38 36.19 -19.69
C GLU A 549 0.92 34.93 -18.98
N ILE A 550 0.49 34.66 -17.74
CA ILE A 550 0.85 33.44 -17.03
C ILE A 550 0.35 32.22 -17.81
N TYR A 551 1.28 31.36 -18.19
CA TYR A 551 1.03 30.24 -19.10
C TYR A 551 0.95 28.93 -18.32
N CYS A 552 -0.19 28.24 -18.44
CA CYS A 552 -0.45 26.91 -17.89
C CYS A 552 0.03 25.82 -18.86
N TYR A 553 0.73 24.79 -18.35
CA TYR A 553 1.34 23.74 -19.17
C TYR A 553 1.43 22.39 -18.44
N GLN A 554 1.68 21.32 -19.23
CA GLN A 554 1.87 19.94 -18.77
C GLN A 554 3.21 19.43 -19.34
N GLU A 555 4.17 19.13 -18.45
CA GLU A 555 5.60 18.84 -18.69
C GLU A 555 6.52 19.96 -19.25
N ASP A 556 7.68 20.08 -18.58
CA ASP A 556 8.96 20.74 -18.86
C ASP A 556 9.02 21.91 -19.86
N TRP A 557 8.94 23.13 -19.30
CA TRP A 557 9.51 24.34 -19.90
C TRP A 557 11.05 24.40 -19.73
N ASN A 558 11.73 23.29 -20.04
CA ASN A 558 13.19 23.25 -20.22
C ASN A 558 13.58 23.40 -21.70
N ASN A 559 12.72 24.03 -22.50
CA ASN A 559 13.07 24.62 -23.79
C ASN A 559 12.77 26.10 -23.80
#